data_AF-A0A4R9P6T4-F1
#
_entry.id   AF-A0A4R9P6T4-F1
#
_cell.length_a   1.000
_cell.length_b   1.000
_cell.length_c   1.000
_cell.angle_alpha   90.00
_cell.angle_beta   90.00
_cell.angle_gamma   90.00
#
_symmetry.space_group_name_H-M   'P 1'
#
loop_
_entity.id
_entity.type
_entity.pdbx_description
1 polymer ?
#
loop_
_entity_poly.entity_id
_entity_poly.type
_entity_poly.pdbx_seq_one_letter_code
_entity_poly.pdbx_strand_id
1 'polypeptide(L)'
;FDIIMSGDATPGQIGGFLMALRVRGESVSEISGAVATMRAKMLRVEAPHGAIDIVGTGGDNSHSVNISTGSAFVIAASGVPVAKHGNRGLSSLT
;
A
#
# COMPACT_ATOMS: atom_id res chain seq x y z
N PHE A 1 0.57 15.66 -2.90
CA PHE A 1 0.25 14.56 -1.97
C PHE A 1 -0.05 15.05 -0.56
N ASP A 2 0.78 15.93 0.04
CA ASP A 2 0.55 16.42 1.41
C ASP A 2 -0.84 17.03 1.63
N ILE A 3 -1.23 17.99 0.78
CA ILE A 3 -2.57 18.62 0.78
C ILE A 3 -3.70 17.58 0.78
N ILE A 4 -3.58 16.54 -0.04
CA ILE A 4 -4.59 15.46 -0.12
C ILE A 4 -4.62 14.66 1.19
N MET A 5 -3.45 14.27 1.72
CA MET A 5 -3.33 13.41 2.89
C MET A 5 -3.56 14.15 4.23
N SER A 6 -3.51 15.48 4.23
CA SER A 6 -3.89 16.34 5.36
C SER A 6 -5.39 16.63 5.40
N GLY A 7 -6.15 16.28 4.36
CA GLY A 7 -7.58 16.57 4.26
C GLY A 7 -7.92 17.96 3.71
N ASP A 8 -6.95 18.69 3.17
CA ASP A 8 -7.11 20.08 2.70
C ASP A 8 -7.54 20.18 1.22
N ALA A 9 -7.63 19.05 0.51
CA ALA A 9 -8.10 18.99 -0.87
C ALA A 9 -9.61 18.72 -0.93
N THR A 10 -10.32 19.45 -1.80
CA THR A 10 -11.72 19.17 -2.10
C THR A 10 -11.87 17.84 -2.86
N PRO A 11 -13.03 17.16 -2.81
CA PRO A 11 -13.27 15.94 -3.58
C PRO A 11 -13.01 16.10 -5.08
N GLY A 12 -13.37 17.26 -5.65
CA GLY A 12 -13.12 17.57 -7.06
C GLY A 12 -11.62 17.69 -7.39
N GLN A 13 -10.83 18.30 -6.51
CA GLN A 13 -9.37 18.37 -6.67
C GLN A 13 -8.72 17.00 -6.57
N ILE A 14 -9.16 16.15 -5.63
CA ILE A 14 -8.66 14.78 -5.48
C ILE A 14 -8.97 13.97 -6.75
N GLY A 15 -10.24 13.99 -7.20
CA GLY A 15 -10.66 13.26 -8.39
C GLY A 15 -9.92 13.71 -9.66
N GLY A 16 -9.81 15.02 -9.88
CA GLY A 16 -9.10 15.57 -11.04
C GLY A 16 -7.61 15.21 -11.06
N PHE A 17 -6.95 15.31 -9.89
CA PHE A 17 -5.54 14.96 -9.76
C PHE A 17 -5.28 13.47 -10.03
N LEU A 18 -6.09 12.57 -9.44
CA LEU A 18 -5.96 11.13 -9.64
C LEU A 18 -6.26 10.71 -11.08
N MET A 19 -7.25 11.34 -11.74
CA MET A 19 -7.51 11.06 -13.15
C MET A 19 -6.40 11.56 -14.07
N ALA A 20 -5.84 12.74 -13.81
CA ALA A 20 -4.71 13.24 -14.59
C ALA A 20 -3.50 12.30 -14.51
N LEU A 21 -3.20 11.79 -13.31
CA LEU A 21 -2.18 10.75 -13.11
C LEU A 21 -2.48 9.49 -13.90
N ARG A 22 -3.71 8.96 -13.79
CA ARG A 22 -4.10 7.72 -14.48
C ARG A 22 -4.01 7.83 -16.01
N VAL A 23 -4.47 8.93 -16.60
CA VAL A 23 -4.50 9.10 -18.06
C VAL A 23 -3.11 9.29 -18.63
N ARG A 24 -2.26 10.06 -17.95
CA ARG A 24 -0.89 10.33 -18.39
C ARG A 24 0.06 9.16 -18.08
N GLY A 25 -0.25 8.39 -17.04
CA GLY A 25 0.70 7.51 -16.36
C GLY A 25 1.51 8.26 -15.31
N GLU A 26 1.75 7.60 -14.18
CA GLU A 26 2.60 8.13 -13.10
C GLU A 26 4.09 7.94 -13.42
N SER A 27 4.90 8.96 -13.14
CA SER A 27 6.36 8.83 -13.14
C SER A 27 6.88 8.24 -11.82
N VAL A 28 8.08 7.67 -11.86
CA VAL A 28 8.78 7.17 -10.65
C VAL A 28 8.93 8.27 -9.59
N SER A 29 9.20 9.51 -10.02
CA SER A 29 9.36 10.64 -9.11
C SER A 29 8.05 11.01 -8.38
N GLU A 30 6.91 10.93 -9.07
CA GLU A 30 5.59 11.19 -8.48
C GLU A 30 5.20 10.09 -7.50
N ILE A 31 5.42 8.82 -7.85
CA ILE A 31 5.16 7.68 -6.96
C ILE A 31 6.04 7.79 -5.71
N SER A 32 7.34 8.07 -5.88
CA SER A 32 8.27 8.20 -4.77
C SER A 32 7.90 9.37 -3.85
N GLY A 33 7.48 10.51 -4.42
CA GLY A 33 6.98 11.66 -3.65
C GLY A 33 5.70 11.34 -2.88
N ALA A 34 4.79 10.55 -3.47
CA ALA A 34 3.60 10.05 -2.78
C ALA A 34 3.98 9.19 -1.57
N VAL A 35 4.86 8.21 -1.78
CA VAL A 35 5.31 7.28 -0.73
C VAL A 35 6.02 8.02 0.40
N ALA A 36 6.93 8.96 0.08
CA ALA A 36 7.61 9.76 1.09
C ALA A 36 6.63 10.56 1.94
N THR A 37 5.62 11.17 1.32
CA THR A 37 4.56 11.90 2.03
C THR A 37 3.74 10.97 2.93
N MET A 38 3.34 9.79 2.42
CA MET A 38 2.59 8.79 3.20
C MET A 38 3.40 8.33 4.42
N ARG A 39 4.69 8.01 4.23
CA ARG A 39 5.59 7.57 5.30
C ARG A 39 5.85 8.65 6.34
N ALA A 40 5.82 9.94 5.95
CA ALA A 40 5.94 11.05 6.89
C ALA A 40 4.71 11.21 7.79
N LYS A 41 3.52 10.81 7.30
CA LYS A 41 2.25 10.92 8.04
C LYS A 41 1.79 9.62 8.72
N MET A 42 2.33 8.47 8.35
CA MET A 42 1.91 7.18 8.91
C MET A 42 2.31 7.04 10.38
N LEU A 43 1.49 6.32 11.16
CA LEU A 43 1.93 5.79 12.44
C LEU A 43 3.11 4.83 12.22
N ARG A 44 4.22 5.09 12.90
CA ARG A 44 5.42 4.26 12.76
C ARG A 44 5.29 3.02 13.62
N VAL A 45 5.77 1.91 13.06
CA VAL A 45 5.87 0.62 13.75
C VAL A 45 7.35 0.24 13.79
N GLU A 46 7.82 -0.20 14.95
CA GLU A 46 9.14 -0.78 15.10
C GLU A 46 9.08 -2.25 14.67
N ALA A 47 9.93 -2.63 13.72
CA ALA A 47 10.03 -3.99 13.22
C ALA A 47 11.40 -4.58 13.57
N PRO A 48 11.52 -5.90 13.79
CA PRO A 48 12.81 -6.55 13.96
C PRO A 48 13.76 -6.26 12.81
N HIS A 49 15.07 -6.21 13.09
CA HIS A 49 16.07 -6.06 12.04
C HIS A 49 15.97 -7.18 11.02
N GLY A 50 16.02 -6.84 9.73
CA GLY A 50 15.89 -7.80 8.64
C GLY A 50 14.47 -8.28 8.39
N ALA A 51 13.45 -7.64 8.99
CA ALA A 51 12.06 -7.96 8.68
C ALA A 51 11.74 -7.70 7.20
N ILE A 52 11.03 -8.65 6.59
CA ILE A 52 10.57 -8.54 5.21
C ILE A 52 9.07 -8.32 5.13
N ASP A 53 8.61 -7.82 3.98
CA ASP A 53 7.19 -7.72 3.64
C ASP A 53 6.92 -8.56 2.39
N ILE A 54 5.73 -9.16 2.35
CA ILE A 54 5.19 -9.86 1.19
C ILE A 54 3.76 -9.37 0.97
N VAL A 55 3.59 -8.46 0.02
CA VAL A 55 2.33 -7.73 -0.20
C VAL A 55 2.12 -7.50 -1.69
N GLY A 56 0.88 -7.30 -2.09
CA GLY A 56 0.49 -6.90 -3.44
C GLY A 56 -0.35 -5.64 -3.40
N THR A 57 -0.44 -4.94 -4.53
CA THR A 57 -1.33 -3.79 -4.69
C THR A 57 -2.81 -4.17 -4.62
N GLY A 58 -3.14 -5.44 -4.85
CA GLY A 58 -4.51 -5.92 -5.02
C GLY A 58 -5.13 -5.45 -6.35
N GLY A 59 -6.40 -5.82 -6.58
CA GLY A 59 -7.17 -5.39 -7.75
C GLY A 59 -6.89 -6.19 -9.04
N ASP A 60 -6.24 -7.35 -8.94
CA ASP A 60 -5.99 -8.25 -10.08
C ASP A 60 -7.22 -9.08 -10.48
N ASN A 61 -8.34 -8.96 -9.76
CA ASN A 61 -9.56 -9.76 -9.92
C ASN A 61 -9.32 -11.28 -9.93
N SER A 62 -8.23 -11.76 -9.33
CA SER A 62 -7.87 -13.17 -9.34
C SER A 62 -8.78 -14.03 -8.46
N HIS A 63 -9.53 -13.41 -7.55
CA HIS A 63 -10.27 -14.08 -6.47
C HIS A 63 -9.42 -15.12 -5.72
N SER A 64 -8.10 -14.92 -5.71
CA SER A 64 -7.21 -15.78 -4.97
C SER A 64 -7.55 -15.71 -3.49
N VAL A 65 -7.38 -16.82 -2.79
CA VAL A 65 -7.32 -16.80 -1.33
C VAL A 65 -6.18 -15.88 -0.89
N ASN A 66 -6.08 -15.56 0.40
CA ASN A 66 -5.04 -14.66 0.92
C ASN A 66 -3.62 -15.29 0.86
N ILE A 67 -3.11 -15.56 -0.36
CA ILE A 67 -1.86 -16.28 -0.63
C ILE A 67 -0.71 -15.55 0.04
N SER A 68 -0.59 -14.23 -0.16
CA SER A 68 0.49 -13.44 0.46
C SER A 68 0.47 -13.51 2.00
N THR A 69 -0.71 -13.66 2.61
CA THR A 69 -0.85 -13.84 4.06
C THR A 69 -0.44 -15.25 4.49
N GLY A 70 -0.86 -16.28 3.76
CA GLY A 70 -0.39 -17.65 3.99
C GLY A 70 1.14 -17.77 3.86
N SER A 71 1.71 -17.20 2.81
CA SER A 71 3.15 -17.14 2.59
C SER A 71 3.89 -16.42 3.72
N ALA A 72 3.35 -15.32 4.25
CA ALA A 72 3.95 -14.62 5.39
C ALA A 72 4.11 -15.53 6.62
N PHE A 73 3.10 -16.36 6.92
CA PHE A 73 3.20 -17.32 8.03
C PHE A 73 4.24 -18.41 7.77
N VAL A 74 4.31 -18.96 6.56
CA VAL A 74 5.30 -19.98 6.20
C VAL A 74 6.73 -19.43 6.30
N ILE A 75 6.95 -18.20 5.82
CA ILE A 75 8.26 -17.53 5.90
C ILE A 75 8.64 -17.27 7.37
N ALA A 76 7.70 -16.77 8.19
CA ALA A 76 7.93 -16.55 9.61
C ALA A 76 8.26 -17.86 10.35
N ALA A 77 7.57 -18.95 10.03
CA ALA A 77 7.85 -20.29 10.58
C ALA A 77 9.23 -20.83 10.18
N SER A 78 9.80 -20.32 9.08
CA SER A 78 11.15 -20.65 8.62
C SER A 78 12.26 -19.83 9.32
N GLY A 79 11.90 -19.00 10.30
CA GLY A 79 12.84 -18.22 11.11
C GLY A 79 13.19 -16.83 10.56
N VAL A 80 12.54 -16.39 9.47
CA VAL A 80 12.75 -15.05 8.90
C VAL A 80 11.74 -14.09 9.53
N PRO A 81 12.16 -12.95 10.11
CA PRO A 81 11.21 -11.97 10.63
C PRO A 81 10.32 -11.40 9.51
N VAL A 82 9.00 -11.34 9.74
CA VAL A 82 8.03 -10.81 8.77
C VAL A 82 7.23 -9.67 9.40
N ALA A 83 7.21 -8.52 8.73
CA ALA A 83 6.38 -7.36 9.05
C ALA A 83 5.49 -7.05 7.84
N LYS A 84 4.35 -7.74 7.77
CA LYS A 84 3.47 -7.68 6.60
C LYS A 84 2.53 -6.47 6.64
N HIS A 85 2.52 -5.66 5.59
CA HIS A 85 1.47 -4.68 5.37
C HIS A 85 0.19 -5.39 4.88
N GLY A 86 -0.96 -5.01 5.43
CA GLY A 86 -2.26 -5.53 5.01
C GLY A 86 -3.38 -4.52 5.17
N ASN A 87 -4.50 -4.80 4.50
CA ASN A 87 -5.75 -4.06 4.64
C ASN A 87 -6.92 -5.06 4.63
N ARG A 88 -8.14 -4.62 5.00
CA ARG A 88 -9.36 -5.40 4.78
C ARG A 88 -9.60 -5.54 3.27
N GLY A 89 -10.21 -6.66 2.89
CA GLY A 89 -10.59 -6.92 1.50
C GLY A 89 -11.47 -5.81 0.93
N LEU A 90 -10.98 -5.15 -0.13
CA LEU A 90 -11.75 -4.17 -0.90
C LEU A 90 -12.58 -4.85 -2.00
N SER A 91 -12.22 -6.09 -2.37
CA SER A 91 -12.88 -6.92 -3.41
C SER A 91 -12.85 -8.44 -3.11
N SER A 92 -12.42 -8.86 -1.93
CA SER A 92 -12.38 -10.28 -1.55
C SER A 92 -13.56 -10.60 -0.63
N LEU A 93 -14.48 -11.39 -1.18
CA LEU A 93 -15.62 -12.12 -0.58
C LEU A 93 -15.94 -11.78 0.90
N THR A 94 -17.15 -11.25 1.11
CA THR A 94 -17.97 -11.66 2.27
C THR A 94 -17.95 -13.16 2.45
#